data_AF-A0A8J4VJI5-F1
#
_entry.id   AF-A0A8J4VJI5-F1
#
_cell.length_a   1.000
_cell.length_b   1.000
_cell.length_c   1.000
_cell.angle_alpha   90.00
_cell.angle_beta   90.00
_cell.angle_gamma   90.00
#
_symmetry.space_group_name_H-M   'P 1'
#
loop_
_entity.id
_entity.type
_entity.pdbx_description
1 polymer ?
#
loop_
_entity_poly.entity_id
_entity_poly.type
_entity_poly.pdbx_seq_one_letter_code
_entity_poly.pdbx_strand_id
1 'polypeptide(L)'
;MLEKTPRAAAIDGNEFVLILGYAPWCARNAELMPQFAEAATSLKELGSPLLMAKLDADRHTKAASTLGIKVFPTLLLFVNGTSQAYTGGLSVEEIVIWARKKTGVPLIKTRSVAEADEFLKKYHAFVIGLFEKFEGPDYDEFVKAAISDNKIQFVETSNIDVATVLFSDIKDTKHFLGIVKSEPERYTPYCEYLIW
;
A
#
# COMPACT_ATOMS: atom_id res chain seq x y z
N MET A 1 -33.52 12.54 17.38
CA MET A 1 -32.84 12.72 16.08
C MET A 1 -31.34 12.63 16.34
N LEU A 2 -30.66 11.61 15.80
CA LEU A 2 -29.24 11.36 16.06
C LEU A 2 -28.41 12.07 14.98
N GLU A 3 -27.87 13.25 15.29
CA GLU A 3 -26.79 13.87 14.51
C GLU A 3 -25.52 13.03 14.70
N LYS A 4 -25.30 12.05 13.81
CA LYS A 4 -24.01 11.38 13.73
C LYS A 4 -22.98 12.39 13.22
N THR A 5 -22.08 12.81 14.11
CA THR A 5 -20.90 13.62 13.74
C THR A 5 -20.13 12.89 12.62
N PRO A 6 -19.67 13.56 11.55
CA PRO A 6 -19.02 12.92 10.38
C PRO A 6 -17.86 11.97 10.71
N ARG A 7 -17.22 12.19 11.86
CA ARG A 7 -16.17 11.34 12.44
C ARG A 7 -16.60 9.88 12.63
N ALA A 8 -17.75 9.65 13.27
CA ALA A 8 -18.16 8.31 13.70
C ALA A 8 -18.56 7.45 12.49
N ALA A 9 -19.25 8.04 11.52
CA ALA A 9 -19.69 7.30 10.34
C ALA A 9 -18.52 6.83 9.45
N ALA A 10 -17.47 7.65 9.30
CA ALA A 10 -16.33 7.28 8.44
C ALA A 10 -15.35 6.32 9.14
N ILE A 11 -15.05 6.52 10.43
CA ILE A 11 -14.06 5.70 11.16
C ILE A 11 -14.68 4.40 11.68
N ASP A 12 -15.91 4.43 12.20
CA ASP A 12 -16.52 3.23 12.79
C ASP A 12 -17.10 2.28 11.71
N GLY A 13 -17.21 2.77 10.46
CA GLY A 13 -17.71 2.00 9.32
C GLY A 13 -16.63 1.41 8.41
N ASN A 14 -15.35 1.70 8.66
CA ASN A 14 -14.25 1.25 7.80
C ASN A 14 -13.07 0.75 8.66
N GLU A 15 -12.47 -0.37 8.27
CA GLU A 15 -11.33 -0.95 8.97
C GLU A 15 -10.09 -0.04 8.92
N PHE A 16 -9.86 0.61 7.77
CA PHE A 16 -8.71 1.47 7.53
C PHE A 16 -9.14 2.84 7.00
N VAL A 17 -8.76 3.91 7.70
CA VAL A 17 -9.05 5.29 7.27
C VAL A 17 -7.82 6.19 7.46
N LEU A 18 -7.34 6.83 6.41
CA LEU A 18 -6.26 7.82 6.47
C LEU A 18 -6.83 9.23 6.28
N ILE A 19 -6.73 10.07 7.31
CA ILE A 19 -7.27 11.43 7.32
C ILE A 19 -6.13 12.45 7.22
N LEU A 20 -6.19 13.33 6.22
CA LEU A 20 -5.38 14.54 6.10
C LEU A 20 -6.11 15.74 6.72
N GLY A 21 -5.66 16.18 7.89
CA GLY A 21 -6.05 17.45 8.48
C GLY A 21 -5.24 18.59 7.86
N TYR A 22 -5.94 19.54 7.22
CA TYR A 22 -5.32 20.68 6.56
C TYR A 22 -6.03 22.00 6.91
N ALA A 23 -5.36 23.11 6.58
CA ALA A 23 -5.90 24.46 6.60
C ALA A 23 -5.55 25.16 5.26
N PRO A 24 -6.50 25.88 4.62
CA PRO A 24 -6.33 26.38 3.26
C PRO A 24 -5.26 27.47 3.11
N TRP A 25 -4.91 28.16 4.20
CA TRP A 25 -3.94 29.25 4.22
C TRP A 25 -2.48 28.79 4.43
N CYS A 26 -2.24 27.51 4.73
CA CYS A 26 -0.90 27.02 5.04
C CYS A 26 -0.15 26.58 3.76
N ALA A 27 0.93 27.28 3.43
CA ALA A 27 1.73 27.01 2.22
C ALA A 27 2.28 25.57 2.15
N ARG A 28 2.59 24.94 3.29
CA ARG A 28 3.07 23.55 3.35
C ARG A 28 2.02 22.53 2.89
N ASN A 29 0.73 22.87 2.93
CA ASN A 29 -0.34 22.00 2.45
C ASN A 29 -0.42 21.95 0.92
N ALA A 30 0.04 23.01 0.23
CA ALA A 30 -0.06 23.11 -1.22
C ALA A 30 0.75 22.01 -1.94
N GLU A 31 1.86 21.56 -1.35
CA GLU A 31 2.69 20.49 -1.89
C GLU A 31 2.10 19.09 -1.60
N LEU A 32 1.59 18.87 -0.38
CA LEU A 32 1.08 17.56 0.04
C LEU A 32 -0.30 17.23 -0.54
N MET A 33 -1.17 18.21 -0.74
CA MET A 33 -2.53 17.97 -1.26
C MET A 33 -2.60 17.24 -2.60
N PRO A 34 -1.81 17.60 -3.65
CA PRO A 34 -1.81 16.85 -4.90
C PRO A 34 -1.23 15.45 -4.71
N GLN A 35 -0.12 15.31 -3.97
CA GLN A 35 0.52 14.02 -3.70
C GLN A 35 -0.44 13.06 -2.97
N PHE A 36 -1.19 13.57 -1.99
CA PHE A 36 -2.19 12.81 -1.25
C PHE A 36 -3.37 12.37 -2.13
N ALA A 37 -3.80 13.22 -3.07
CA ALA A 37 -4.86 12.87 -4.00
C ALA A 37 -4.42 11.79 -5.00
N GLU A 38 -3.19 11.89 -5.53
CA GLU A 38 -2.61 10.91 -6.44
C GLU A 38 -2.34 9.57 -5.74
N ALA A 39 -1.86 9.59 -4.49
CA ALA A 39 -1.72 8.40 -3.67
C ALA A 39 -3.06 7.69 -3.43
N ALA A 40 -4.14 8.45 -3.21
CA ALA A 40 -5.48 7.89 -3.07
C ALA A 40 -5.96 7.21 -4.34
N THR A 41 -5.71 7.80 -5.51
CA THR A 41 -5.99 7.17 -6.81
C THR A 41 -5.18 5.88 -6.98
N SER A 42 -3.87 5.93 -6.74
CA SER A 42 -2.98 4.77 -6.82
C SER A 42 -3.43 3.63 -5.90
N LEU A 43 -3.79 3.93 -4.66
CA LEU A 43 -4.25 2.92 -3.70
C LEU A 43 -5.61 2.32 -4.10
N LYS A 44 -6.50 3.13 -4.69
CA LYS A 44 -7.78 2.64 -5.21
C LYS A 44 -7.58 1.72 -6.42
N GLU A 45 -6.70 2.08 -7.34
CA GLU A 45 -6.34 1.25 -8.50
C GLU A 45 -5.72 -0.08 -8.08
N LEU A 46 -4.91 -0.07 -7.01
CA LEU A 46 -4.35 -1.27 -6.39
C LEU A 46 -5.37 -2.10 -5.58
N GLY A 47 -6.65 -1.69 -5.53
CA GLY A 47 -7.70 -2.40 -4.81
C GLY A 47 -7.61 -2.29 -3.28
N SER A 48 -6.91 -1.28 -2.76
CA SER A 48 -6.77 -1.07 -1.31
C SER A 48 -8.13 -0.76 -0.66
N PRO A 49 -8.46 -1.41 0.49
CA PRO A 49 -9.62 -1.06 1.30
C PRO A 49 -9.43 0.24 2.10
N LEU A 50 -8.25 0.88 2.02
CA LEU A 50 -7.96 2.12 2.74
C LEU A 50 -8.82 3.28 2.23
N LEU A 51 -9.68 3.81 3.09
CA LEU A 51 -10.40 5.05 2.82
C LEU A 51 -9.48 6.25 3.09
N MET A 52 -9.23 7.08 2.08
CA MET A 52 -8.48 8.34 2.25
C MET A 52 -9.43 9.53 2.25
N ALA A 53 -9.30 10.40 3.27
CA ALA A 53 -10.18 11.55 3.47
C ALA A 53 -9.38 12.82 3.80
N LYS A 54 -9.96 13.97 3.45
CA LYS A 54 -9.42 15.29 3.80
C LYS A 54 -10.36 15.98 4.77
N LEU A 55 -9.81 16.62 5.79
CA LEU A 55 -10.55 17.42 6.77
C LEU A 55 -10.00 18.84 6.77
N ASP A 56 -10.84 19.79 6.39
CA ASP A 56 -10.60 21.22 6.64
C ASP A 56 -10.76 21.47 8.14
N ALA A 57 -9.63 21.46 8.85
CA ALA A 57 -9.59 21.55 10.29
C ALA A 57 -9.73 22.99 10.81
N ASP A 58 -9.55 23.98 9.93
CA ASP A 58 -9.83 25.39 10.19
C ASP A 58 -11.35 25.63 10.24
N ARG A 59 -12.08 25.07 9.27
CA ARG A 59 -13.55 25.14 9.22
C ARG A 59 -14.24 24.19 10.20
N HIS A 60 -13.66 23.02 10.46
CA HIS A 60 -14.26 21.97 11.29
C HIS A 60 -13.48 21.72 12.60
N THR A 61 -13.28 22.78 13.38
CA THR A 61 -12.47 22.78 14.61
C THR A 61 -12.88 21.72 15.64
N LYS A 62 -14.19 21.48 15.84
CA LYS A 62 -14.69 20.42 16.75
C LYS A 62 -14.26 19.02 16.31
N ALA A 63 -14.34 18.73 15.01
CA ALA A 63 -13.92 17.46 14.45
C ALA A 63 -12.39 17.29 14.56
N ALA A 64 -11.63 18.33 14.21
CA ALA A 64 -10.17 18.35 14.32
C ALA A 64 -9.69 18.14 15.76
N SER A 65 -10.28 18.85 16.72
CA SER A 65 -9.98 18.72 18.15
C SER A 65 -10.22 17.30 18.67
N THR A 66 -11.37 16.70 18.31
CA THR A 66 -11.67 15.30 18.68
C THR A 66 -10.64 14.34 18.08
N LEU A 67 -10.14 14.62 16.87
CA LEU A 67 -9.11 13.80 16.19
C LEU A 67 -7.70 14.09 16.71
N GLY A 68 -7.51 15.04 17.61
CA GLY A 68 -6.20 15.44 18.11
C GLY A 68 -5.36 16.21 17.09
N ILE A 69 -5.97 16.72 16.02
CA ILE A 69 -5.28 17.51 14.99
C ILE A 69 -5.07 18.93 15.53
N LYS A 70 -3.82 19.27 15.84
CA LYS A 70 -3.43 20.58 16.40
C LYS A 70 -2.50 21.38 15.51
N VAL A 71 -1.81 20.73 14.57
CA VAL A 71 -0.80 21.31 13.68
C VAL A 71 -1.12 20.89 12.25
N PHE A 72 -0.73 21.70 11.27
CA PHE A 72 -0.99 21.43 9.85
C PHE A 72 0.31 21.34 9.03
N PRO A 73 0.39 20.43 8.05
CA PRO A 73 -0.52 19.29 7.85
C PRO A 73 -0.36 18.23 8.95
N THR A 74 -1.44 17.49 9.25
CA THR A 74 -1.36 16.26 10.07
C THR A 74 -2.07 15.13 9.35
N LEU A 75 -1.41 13.99 9.25
CA LEU A 75 -1.96 12.75 8.68
C LEU A 75 -2.15 11.71 9.80
N LEU A 76 -3.36 11.17 9.91
CA LEU A 76 -3.72 10.16 10.91
C LEU A 76 -4.30 8.93 10.23
N LEU A 77 -3.67 7.77 10.42
CA LEU A 77 -4.25 6.49 10.05
C LEU A 77 -5.03 5.92 11.21
N PHE A 78 -6.27 5.54 10.96
CA PHE A 78 -7.12 4.75 11.84
C PHE A 78 -7.10 3.31 11.36
N VAL A 79 -6.76 2.41 12.28
CA VAL A 79 -6.86 0.96 12.09
C VAL A 79 -7.82 0.46 13.17
N ASN A 80 -9.00 -0.04 12.77
CA ASN A 80 -10.04 -0.49 13.70
C ASN A 80 -10.33 0.55 14.79
N GLY A 81 -10.48 1.82 14.40
CA GLY A 81 -10.74 2.95 15.31
C GLY A 81 -9.54 3.47 16.10
N THR A 82 -8.40 2.77 16.09
CA THR A 82 -7.17 3.22 16.78
C THR A 82 -6.33 4.09 15.85
N SER A 83 -6.00 5.31 16.29
CA SER A 83 -5.23 6.27 15.49
C SER A 83 -3.72 6.13 15.69
N GLN A 84 -2.97 6.26 14.60
CA GLN A 84 -1.52 6.46 14.58
C GLN A 84 -1.15 7.61 13.65
N ALA A 85 -0.12 8.38 14.01
CA ALA A 85 0.40 9.44 13.17
C ALA A 85 1.16 8.87 11.96
N TYR A 86 1.03 9.54 10.82
CA TYR A 86 1.86 9.29 9.66
C TYR A 86 3.29 9.80 9.90
N THR A 87 4.27 9.00 9.52
CA THR A 87 5.70 9.28 9.74
C THR A 87 6.56 9.07 8.48
N GLY A 88 5.95 8.91 7.31
CA GLY A 88 6.65 8.78 6.03
C GLY A 88 6.96 10.15 5.40
N GLY A 89 7.60 10.15 4.23
CA GLY A 89 7.77 11.37 3.43
C GLY A 89 6.50 11.79 2.68
N LEU A 90 6.59 12.88 1.91
CA LEU A 90 5.43 13.53 1.30
C LEU A 90 5.16 13.08 -0.14
N SER A 91 6.03 12.26 -0.72
CA SER A 91 5.87 11.75 -2.08
C SER A 91 4.71 10.75 -2.19
N VAL A 92 4.13 10.64 -3.39
CA VAL A 92 3.08 9.64 -3.68
C VAL A 92 3.55 8.25 -3.30
N GLU A 93 4.75 7.87 -3.72
CA GLU A 93 5.32 6.54 -3.51
C GLU A 93 5.44 6.22 -2.02
N GLU A 94 5.95 7.16 -1.22
CA GLU A 94 6.10 6.96 0.23
C GLU A 94 4.75 6.84 0.93
N ILE A 95 3.76 7.65 0.56
CA ILE A 95 2.41 7.57 1.13
C ILE A 95 1.80 6.21 0.81
N VAL A 96 1.89 5.75 -0.44
CA VAL A 96 1.36 4.45 -0.88
C VAL A 96 2.05 3.31 -0.14
N ILE A 97 3.38 3.31 -0.06
CA ILE A 97 4.17 2.27 0.61
C ILE A 97 3.82 2.24 2.11
N TRP A 98 3.82 3.39 2.77
CA TRP A 98 3.53 3.49 4.20
C TRP A 98 2.10 3.05 4.52
N ALA A 99 1.12 3.49 3.72
CA ALA A 99 -0.27 3.10 3.87
C ALA A 99 -0.41 1.58 3.82
N ARG A 100 0.15 0.95 2.77
CA ARG A 100 0.08 -0.51 2.60
C ARG A 100 0.79 -1.28 3.70
N LYS A 101 1.94 -0.78 4.16
CA LYS A 101 2.66 -1.33 5.32
C LYS A 101 1.79 -1.34 6.58
N LYS A 102 0.96 -0.33 6.76
CA LYS A 102 0.17 -0.15 7.98
C LYS A 102 -1.22 -0.76 7.93
N THR A 103 -1.79 -0.91 6.75
CA THR A 103 -3.07 -1.60 6.57
C THR A 103 -2.93 -3.10 6.39
N GLY A 104 -1.71 -3.64 6.32
CA GLY A 104 -1.52 -5.08 6.15
C GLY A 104 -2.12 -5.60 4.85
N VAL A 105 -2.15 -4.75 3.81
CA VAL A 105 -2.56 -5.12 2.44
C VAL A 105 -1.30 -5.16 1.57
N PRO A 106 -0.43 -6.17 1.76
CA PRO A 106 0.79 -6.29 0.98
C PRO A 106 0.54 -6.93 -0.40
N LEU A 107 -0.63 -7.54 -0.59
CA LEU A 107 -0.97 -8.32 -1.79
C LEU A 107 -1.71 -7.46 -2.82
N ILE A 108 -1.11 -7.33 -4.00
CA ILE A 108 -1.71 -6.69 -5.17
C ILE A 108 -2.37 -7.79 -5.98
N LYS A 109 -3.70 -7.76 -6.10
CA LYS A 109 -4.43 -8.75 -6.87
C LYS A 109 -4.57 -8.29 -8.32
N THR A 110 -3.90 -8.99 -9.22
CA THR A 110 -3.94 -8.70 -10.66
C THR A 110 -4.91 -9.64 -11.36
N ARG A 111 -5.91 -9.11 -12.04
CA ARG A 111 -6.97 -9.90 -12.70
C ARG A 111 -6.87 -9.90 -14.22
N SER A 112 -6.17 -8.93 -14.79
CA SER A 112 -6.04 -8.77 -16.23
C SER A 112 -4.59 -8.64 -16.68
N VAL A 113 -4.34 -8.99 -17.95
CA VAL A 113 -3.00 -8.87 -18.57
C VAL A 113 -2.57 -7.41 -18.67
N ALA A 114 -3.52 -6.49 -18.91
CA ALA A 114 -3.24 -5.06 -18.97
C ALA A 114 -2.72 -4.51 -17.63
N GLU A 115 -3.34 -4.90 -16.52
CA GLU A 115 -2.86 -4.54 -15.17
C GLU A 115 -1.45 -5.10 -14.91
N ALA A 116 -1.16 -6.32 -15.38
CA ALA A 116 0.17 -6.91 -15.26
C ALA A 116 1.24 -6.13 -16.05
N ASP A 117 0.93 -5.73 -17.29
CA ASP A 117 1.86 -4.95 -18.12
C ASP A 117 2.16 -3.57 -17.52
N GLU A 118 1.16 -2.91 -16.95
CA GLU A 118 1.34 -1.64 -16.23
C GLU A 118 2.16 -1.83 -14.96
N PHE A 119 1.92 -2.93 -14.24
CA PHE A 119 2.66 -3.28 -13.04
C PHE A 119 4.16 -3.49 -13.33
N LEU A 120 4.50 -4.19 -14.41
CA LEU A 120 5.89 -4.39 -14.86
C LEU A 120 6.62 -3.09 -15.22
N LYS A 121 5.90 -2.08 -15.73
CA LYS A 121 6.48 -0.76 -16.03
C LYS A 121 6.80 0.02 -14.77
N LYS A 122 6.02 -0.19 -13.70
CA LYS A 122 6.12 0.56 -12.44
C LYS A 122 7.06 -0.09 -11.43
N TYR A 123 7.14 -1.42 -11.40
CA TYR A 123 7.90 -2.15 -10.39
C TYR A 123 8.92 -3.11 -11.01
N HIS A 124 10.14 -3.01 -10.53
CA HIS A 124 11.30 -3.76 -11.03
C HIS A 124 11.71 -4.95 -10.13
N ALA A 125 11.14 -5.05 -8.94
CA ALA A 125 11.33 -6.15 -8.01
C ALA A 125 10.02 -6.47 -7.28
N PHE A 126 9.54 -7.71 -7.41
CA PHE A 126 8.28 -8.17 -6.82
C PHE A 126 8.26 -9.70 -6.68
N VAL A 127 7.39 -10.22 -5.82
CA VAL A 127 7.07 -11.63 -5.68
C VAL A 127 5.70 -11.87 -6.30
N ILE A 128 5.54 -12.92 -7.11
CA ILE A 128 4.26 -13.35 -7.67
C ILE A 128 3.82 -14.68 -7.07
N GLY A 129 2.57 -14.74 -6.62
CA GLY A 129 1.87 -15.98 -6.26
C GLY A 129 0.71 -16.26 -7.21
N LEU A 130 0.74 -17.42 -7.87
CA LEU A 130 -0.39 -17.98 -8.63
C LEU A 130 -1.11 -18.99 -7.73
N PHE A 131 -2.38 -18.73 -7.44
CA PHE A 131 -3.21 -19.58 -6.60
C PHE A 131 -4.57 -19.84 -7.27
N GLU A 132 -5.00 -21.10 -7.32
CA GLU A 132 -6.37 -21.44 -7.75
C GLU A 132 -7.42 -20.87 -6.78
N LYS A 133 -7.09 -20.89 -5.48
CA LYS A 133 -7.91 -20.33 -4.41
C LYS A 133 -7.04 -19.57 -3.42
N PHE A 134 -7.54 -18.43 -2.95
CA PHE A 134 -6.86 -17.56 -1.98
C PHE A 134 -7.12 -18.03 -0.54
N GLU A 135 -6.91 -19.32 -0.30
CA GLU A 135 -7.15 -19.97 1.00
C GLU A 135 -6.23 -21.19 1.14
N GLY A 136 -5.86 -21.52 2.38
CA GLY A 136 -5.06 -22.69 2.70
C GLY A 136 -3.65 -22.36 3.19
N PRO A 137 -2.91 -23.37 3.68
CA PRO A 137 -1.65 -23.17 4.39
C PRO A 137 -0.58 -22.48 3.53
N ASP A 138 -0.53 -22.79 2.24
CA ASP A 138 0.45 -22.21 1.32
C ASP A 138 0.16 -20.72 1.04
N TYR A 139 -1.13 -20.37 0.93
CA TYR A 139 -1.56 -18.98 0.79
C TYR A 139 -1.30 -18.19 2.07
N ASP A 140 -1.59 -18.78 3.23
CA ASP A 140 -1.35 -18.14 4.53
C ASP A 140 0.13 -17.84 4.75
N GLU A 141 1.04 -18.74 4.36
CA GLU A 141 2.49 -18.49 4.41
C GLU A 141 2.92 -17.39 3.44
N PHE A 142 2.34 -17.34 2.23
CA PHE A 142 2.57 -16.26 1.28
C PHE A 142 2.12 -14.90 1.84
N VAL A 143 0.95 -14.84 2.47
CA VAL A 143 0.43 -13.64 3.15
C VAL A 143 1.36 -13.24 4.30
N LYS A 144 1.81 -14.19 5.13
CA LYS A 144 2.77 -13.92 6.22
C LYS A 144 4.10 -13.38 5.70
N ALA A 145 4.61 -13.94 4.62
CA ALA A 145 5.83 -13.46 3.96
C ALA A 145 5.63 -12.02 3.45
N ALA A 146 4.50 -11.75 2.82
CA ALA A 146 4.13 -10.43 2.33
C ALA A 146 3.95 -9.39 3.46
N ILE A 147 3.49 -9.82 4.64
CA ILE A 147 3.43 -8.98 5.84
C ILE A 147 4.83 -8.73 6.41
N SER A 148 5.72 -9.72 6.34
CA SER A 148 7.06 -9.69 6.93
C SER A 148 8.07 -8.91 6.08
N ASP A 149 8.00 -9.04 4.74
CA ASP A 149 8.85 -8.32 3.80
C ASP A 149 8.11 -7.13 3.19
N ASN A 150 8.58 -5.93 3.53
CA ASN A 150 7.98 -4.67 3.10
C ASN A 150 8.83 -3.90 2.07
N LYS A 151 9.91 -4.51 1.58
CA LYS A 151 10.78 -3.91 0.55
C LYS A 151 10.34 -4.29 -0.85
N ILE A 152 9.70 -5.44 -0.99
CA ILE A 152 9.33 -6.05 -2.26
C ILE A 152 7.80 -6.10 -2.35
N GLN A 153 7.26 -5.84 -3.54
CA GLN A 153 5.82 -5.92 -3.77
C GLN A 153 5.39 -7.38 -3.89
N PHE A 154 4.30 -7.78 -3.24
CA PHE A 154 3.72 -9.11 -3.43
C PHE A 154 2.49 -8.97 -4.33
N VAL A 155 2.46 -9.76 -5.40
CA VAL A 155 1.40 -9.79 -6.40
C VAL A 155 0.78 -11.17 -6.37
N GLU A 156 -0.54 -11.24 -6.42
CA GLU A 156 -1.27 -12.49 -6.53
C GLU A 156 -2.18 -12.49 -7.76
N THR A 157 -2.34 -13.65 -8.37
CA THR A 157 -3.33 -13.85 -9.42
C THR A 157 -3.85 -15.28 -9.39
N SER A 158 -5.06 -15.49 -9.90
CA SER A 158 -5.61 -16.82 -10.19
C SER A 158 -5.64 -17.10 -11.69
N ASN A 159 -5.15 -16.18 -12.52
CA ASN A 159 -5.14 -16.31 -13.97
C ASN A 159 -3.72 -16.63 -14.45
N ILE A 160 -3.58 -17.76 -15.12
CA ILE A 160 -2.29 -18.21 -15.67
C ILE A 160 -1.73 -17.29 -16.76
N ASP A 161 -2.59 -16.65 -17.56
CA ASP A 161 -2.15 -15.73 -18.60
C ASP A 161 -1.50 -14.48 -17.98
N VAL A 162 -2.10 -13.99 -16.90
CA VAL A 162 -1.57 -12.88 -16.10
C VAL A 162 -0.25 -13.26 -15.44
N ALA A 163 -0.18 -14.49 -14.89
CA ALA A 163 1.03 -14.98 -14.26
C ALA A 163 2.18 -15.13 -15.27
N THR A 164 1.88 -15.58 -16.50
CA THR A 164 2.87 -15.76 -17.57
C THR A 164 3.44 -14.42 -18.04
N VAL A 165 2.63 -13.37 -18.05
CA VAL A 165 3.09 -12.00 -18.38
C VAL A 165 4.05 -11.49 -17.30
N LEU A 166 3.69 -11.69 -16.03
CA LEU A 166 4.51 -11.25 -14.90
C LEU A 166 5.79 -12.10 -14.72
N PHE A 167 5.73 -13.38 -15.10
CA PHE A 167 6.86 -14.31 -15.04
C PHE A 167 6.79 -15.31 -16.20
N SER A 168 7.69 -15.18 -17.18
CA SER A 168 7.66 -15.97 -18.41
C SER A 168 8.04 -17.45 -18.25
N ASP A 169 8.67 -17.84 -17.13
CA ASP A 169 9.23 -19.19 -16.90
C ASP A 169 8.30 -20.12 -16.08
N ILE A 170 6.99 -19.86 -16.02
CA ILE A 170 6.04 -20.71 -15.28
C ILE A 170 5.90 -22.08 -15.98
N LYS A 171 6.31 -23.16 -15.29
CA LYS A 171 6.26 -24.54 -15.80
C LYS A 171 5.12 -25.38 -15.23
N ASP A 172 4.53 -24.98 -14.10
CA ASP A 172 3.47 -25.73 -13.41
C ASP A 172 2.25 -24.82 -13.16
N THR A 173 1.05 -25.40 -13.30
CA THR A 173 -0.20 -24.66 -13.51
C THR A 173 -1.12 -24.59 -12.29
N LYS A 174 -0.79 -25.29 -11.20
CA LYS A 174 -1.69 -25.42 -10.03
C LYS A 174 -1.38 -24.44 -8.91
N HIS A 175 -0.12 -24.37 -8.46
CA HIS A 175 0.36 -23.37 -7.49
C HIS A 175 1.78 -22.97 -7.89
N PHE A 176 2.04 -21.66 -7.99
CA PHE A 176 3.37 -21.17 -8.37
C PHE A 176 3.76 -19.95 -7.54
N LEU A 177 4.97 -19.95 -7.00
CA LEU A 177 5.58 -18.80 -6.33
C LEU A 177 6.87 -18.44 -7.06
N GLY A 178 6.95 -17.21 -7.57
CA GLY A 178 8.11 -16.70 -8.30
C GLY A 178 8.60 -15.39 -7.72
N ILE A 179 9.92 -15.18 -7.66
CA ILE A 179 10.50 -13.86 -7.37
C ILE A 179 10.97 -13.28 -8.70
N VAL A 180 10.48 -12.09 -9.02
CA VAL A 180 10.84 -11.35 -10.23
C VAL A 180 11.75 -10.20 -9.83
N LYS A 181 12.95 -10.19 -10.40
CA LYS A 181 13.93 -9.13 -10.23
C LYS A 181 14.46 -8.75 -11.60
N SER A 182 14.33 -7.48 -11.99
CA SER A 182 14.73 -7.01 -13.33
C SER A 182 16.23 -6.79 -13.48
N GLU A 183 17.03 -6.84 -12.40
CA GLU A 183 18.49 -6.68 -12.48
C GLU A 183 19.21 -8.03 -12.50
N PRO A 184 20.12 -8.28 -13.47
CA PRO A 184 21.12 -9.32 -13.30
C PRO A 184 21.96 -8.94 -12.10
N GLU A 185 22.06 -9.84 -11.12
CA GLU A 185 22.86 -9.58 -9.94
C GLU A 185 24.28 -9.18 -10.36
N ARG A 186 24.66 -7.92 -10.15
CA ARG A 186 26.08 -7.55 -10.07
C ARG A 186 26.63 -8.17 -8.79
N TYR A 187 26.89 -9.47 -8.86
CA TYR A 187 27.71 -10.17 -7.88
C TYR A 187 29.10 -9.54 -7.97
N THR A 188 29.48 -8.81 -6.93
CA THR A 188 30.89 -8.45 -6.75
C THR A 188 31.48 -9.63 -5.97
N PRO A 189 32.37 -10.46 -6.55
CA PRO A 189 33.01 -11.50 -5.78
C PRO A 189 33.89 -10.83 -4.71
N TYR A 190 33.57 -11.05 -3.44
CA TYR A 190 34.55 -10.86 -2.38
C TYR A 190 35.58 -11.99 -2.54
N CYS A 191 36.71 -11.69 -3.17
CA CYS A 191 37.89 -12.53 -3.06
C CYS A 191 38.41 -12.41 -1.62
N GLU A 192 38.19 -13.45 -0.82
CA GLU A 192 39.06 -13.74 0.31
C GLU A 192 40.47 -14.00 -0.22
N TYR A 193 41.38 -13.06 0.02
CA TYR A 193 42.80 -13.35 0.13
C TYR A 193 43.24 -13.00 1.55
N LEU A 194 43.12 -13.97 2.44
CA LEU A 194 44.00 -14.09 3.60
C LEU A 194 44.45 -15.54 3.66
N ILE A 195 45.61 -15.80 3.05
CA ILE A 195 46.44 -16.93 3.44
C ILE A 195 47.86 -16.39 3.69
N TRP A 196 48.25 -16.53 4.96
CA TRP A 196 49.53 -16.30 5.66
C TRP A 196 50.04 -14.87 5.83
#